data_AF-A0A7X8XMT4-F1
#
_entry.id   AF-A0A7X8XMT4-F1
#
_cell.length_a   1.000
_cell.length_b   1.000
_cell.length_c   1.000
_cell.angle_alpha   90.00
_cell.angle_beta   90.00
_cell.angle_gamma   90.00
#
_symmetry.space_group_name_H-M   'P 1'
#
loop_
_entity.id
_entity.type
_entity.pdbx_description
1 polymer ?
#
loop_
_entity_poly.entity_id
_entity_poly.type
_entity_poly.pdbx_seq_one_letter_code
_entity_poly.pdbx_strand_id
1 'polypeptide(L)'
;MPPLVRSGRAFTLIELMIGIAILAIVLAMPRSARNSVQGLALEAHSRRTLRNARVNLDELRRRDFDRLPPELLEVAPDGTVSPSQPHVVPGSLKMRTLDGGPPRPGARVVAEYRFCLPERGEAHTVPSQPPHRVELAQAPVHELLGVFLAAGETLQPISASLSEDRKALLFPASLAGRVVVADYLGEGPGAEVWGSFLSENLRPTDQPTAFKLLHLQWNGGEPGAHLTLLRVRP
;
A
#
# COMPACT_ATOMS: atom_id res chain seq x y z
N MET A 1 -15.34 -53.32 58.47
CA MET A 1 -14.90 -52.69 57.20
C MET A 1 -16.05 -52.79 56.19
N PRO A 2 -16.72 -51.69 55.82
CA PRO A 2 -17.66 -51.71 54.70
C PRO A 2 -16.90 -51.50 53.37
N PRO A 3 -17.44 -52.00 52.23
CA PRO A 3 -16.77 -51.90 50.95
C PRO A 3 -16.83 -50.46 50.41
N LEU A 4 -15.72 -50.01 49.83
CA LEU A 4 -15.63 -48.76 49.07
C LEU A 4 -16.43 -48.95 47.76
N VAL A 5 -17.64 -48.39 47.71
CA VAL A 5 -18.39 -48.25 46.46
C VAL A 5 -17.66 -47.20 45.62
N ARG A 6 -16.86 -47.66 44.64
CA ARG A 6 -16.41 -46.78 43.55
C ARG A 6 -17.64 -46.40 42.73
N SER A 7 -18.17 -45.22 42.99
CA SER A 7 -19.14 -44.55 42.12
C SER A 7 -18.44 -44.20 40.80
N GLY A 8 -18.40 -45.17 39.89
CA GLY A 8 -18.18 -44.87 38.48
C GLY A 8 -19.44 -44.22 37.97
N ARG A 9 -19.50 -42.88 37.97
CA ARG A 9 -20.58 -42.16 37.28
C ARG A 9 -20.51 -42.55 35.80
N ALA A 10 -21.46 -43.35 35.35
CA ALA A 10 -21.67 -43.60 33.94
C ALA A 10 -22.02 -42.26 33.29
N PHE A 11 -21.12 -41.77 32.43
CA PHE A 11 -21.33 -40.55 31.67
C PHE A 11 -22.61 -40.75 30.85
N THR A 12 -23.64 -39.96 31.12
CA THR A 12 -24.91 -40.15 30.44
C THR A 12 -24.79 -39.64 29.00
N LEU A 13 -25.48 -40.30 28.07
CA LEU A 13 -25.53 -39.86 26.67
C LEU A 13 -26.06 -38.42 26.57
N ILE A 14 -26.89 -38.01 27.54
CA ILE A 14 -27.39 -36.64 27.73
C ILE A 14 -26.25 -35.66 28.08
N GLU A 15 -25.35 -35.97 29.03
CA GLU A 15 -24.19 -35.12 29.34
C GLU A 15 -23.26 -34.95 28.14
N LEU A 16 -23.05 -36.01 27.35
CA LEU A 16 -22.26 -35.94 26.12
C LEU A 16 -22.93 -35.03 25.07
N MET A 17 -24.24 -35.16 24.86
CA MET A 17 -25.00 -34.32 23.94
C MET A 17 -24.97 -32.84 24.36
N ILE A 18 -25.10 -32.56 25.66
CA ILE A 18 -25.00 -31.20 26.21
C ILE A 18 -23.60 -30.64 25.99
N GLY A 19 -22.55 -31.41 26.29
CA GLY A 19 -21.16 -31.00 26.07
C GLY A 19 -20.85 -30.66 24.61
N ILE A 20 -21.31 -31.49 23.67
CA ILE A 20 -21.15 -31.25 22.22
C ILE A 20 -21.94 -30.01 21.78
N ALA A 21 -23.16 -29.81 22.28
CA ALA A 21 -23.97 -28.64 21.95
C ALA A 21 -23.32 -27.34 22.41
N ILE A 22 -22.79 -27.30 23.65
CA ILE A 22 -22.05 -26.14 24.16
C ILE A 22 -20.79 -25.90 23.33
N LEU A 23 -20.02 -26.94 23.03
CA LEU A 23 -18.80 -26.82 22.22
C LEU A 23 -19.10 -26.30 20.80
N ALA A 24 -20.17 -26.77 20.17
CA ALA A 24 -20.60 -26.32 18.85
C ALA A 24 -20.97 -24.83 18.85
N ILE A 25 -21.70 -24.37 19.87
CA ILE A 25 -22.07 -22.95 20.03
C ILE A 25 -20.81 -22.09 20.24
N VAL A 26 -19.92 -22.51 21.13
CA VAL A 26 -18.66 -21.80 21.45
C VAL A 26 -17.72 -21.74 20.24
N LEU A 27 -17.72 -22.74 19.35
CA LEU A 27 -16.90 -22.73 18.12
C LEU A 27 -17.57 -22.01 16.94
N ALA A 28 -18.91 -21.95 16.90
CA ALA A 28 -19.65 -21.31 15.81
C ALA A 28 -19.65 -19.77 15.92
N MET A 29 -19.82 -19.21 17.12
CA MET A 29 -19.85 -17.75 17.30
C MET A 29 -18.53 -17.05 16.88
N PRO A 30 -17.33 -17.52 17.27
CA PRO A 30 -16.07 -16.90 16.87
C PRO A 30 -15.81 -17.02 15.37
N ARG A 31 -16.25 -18.11 14.72
CA ARG A 31 -16.13 -18.26 13.26
C ARG A 31 -17.01 -17.26 12.50
N SER A 32 -18.27 -17.11 12.92
CA SER A 32 -19.19 -16.14 12.31
C SER A 32 -18.69 -14.70 12.49
N ALA A 33 -18.24 -14.36 13.71
CA ALA A 33 -17.63 -13.07 14.00
C ALA A 33 -16.35 -12.83 13.19
N ARG A 34 -15.46 -13.83 13.09
CA ARG A 34 -14.22 -13.75 12.31
C ARG A 34 -14.49 -13.54 10.82
N ASN A 35 -15.45 -14.26 10.25
CA ASN A 35 -15.83 -14.09 8.84
C ASN A 35 -16.41 -12.69 8.58
N SER A 36 -17.21 -12.16 9.52
CA SER A 36 -17.78 -10.81 9.41
C SER A 36 -16.70 -9.72 9.52
N VAL A 37 -15.76 -9.86 10.45
CA VAL A 37 -14.61 -8.93 10.60
C VAL A 37 -13.69 -8.99 9.38
N GLN A 38 -13.46 -10.18 8.82
CA GLN A 38 -12.70 -10.33 7.58
C GLN A 38 -13.40 -9.63 6.40
N GLY A 39 -14.73 -9.79 6.27
CA GLY A 39 -15.50 -9.09 5.25
C GLY A 39 -15.42 -7.57 5.36
N LEU A 40 -15.54 -7.02 6.57
CA LEU A 40 -15.42 -5.58 6.83
C LEU A 40 -14.01 -5.05 6.54
N ALA A 41 -12.98 -5.82 6.88
CA ALA A 41 -11.59 -5.45 6.60
C ALA A 41 -11.32 -5.42 5.08
N LEU A 42 -11.84 -6.40 4.33
CA LEU A 42 -11.73 -6.44 2.87
C LEU A 42 -12.45 -5.25 2.22
N GLU A 43 -13.67 -4.94 2.68
CA GLU A 43 -14.43 -3.80 2.15
C GLU A 43 -13.73 -2.46 2.44
N ALA A 44 -13.24 -2.27 3.67
CA ALA A 44 -12.49 -1.07 4.04
C ALA A 44 -11.20 -0.93 3.21
N HIS A 45 -10.48 -2.04 2.99
CA HIS A 45 -9.29 -2.06 2.16
C HIS A 45 -9.62 -1.71 0.70
N SER A 46 -10.65 -2.33 0.11
CA SER A 46 -11.07 -2.05 -1.28
C SER A 46 -11.45 -0.58 -1.48
N ARG A 47 -12.23 0.00 -0.56
CA ARG A 47 -12.61 1.43 -0.60
C ARG A 47 -11.39 2.35 -0.50
N ARG A 48 -10.44 2.02 0.37
CA ARG A 48 -9.17 2.75 0.52
C ARG A 48 -8.35 2.68 -0.77
N THR A 49 -8.17 1.50 -1.35
CA THR A 49 -7.42 1.28 -2.59
C THR A 49 -8.02 2.06 -3.76
N LEU A 50 -9.35 2.04 -3.94
CA LEU A 50 -10.01 2.80 -5.00
C LEU A 50 -9.86 4.31 -4.82
N ARG A 51 -9.96 4.82 -3.59
CA ARG A 51 -9.77 6.24 -3.29
C ARG A 51 -8.34 6.68 -3.64
N ASN A 52 -7.34 5.93 -3.17
CA ASN A 52 -5.94 6.23 -3.46
C ASN A 52 -5.64 6.13 -4.95
N ALA A 53 -6.18 5.12 -5.63
CA ALA A 53 -5.99 4.95 -7.05
C ALA A 53 -6.50 6.17 -7.85
N ARG A 54 -7.64 6.76 -7.46
CA ARG A 54 -8.15 7.99 -8.08
C ARG A 54 -7.22 9.19 -7.86
N VAL A 55 -6.82 9.44 -6.61
CA VAL A 55 -5.90 10.55 -6.28
C VAL A 55 -4.57 10.40 -7.01
N ASN A 56 -4.00 9.20 -6.97
CA ASN A 56 -2.74 8.87 -7.64
C ASN A 56 -2.85 9.02 -9.17
N LEU A 57 -3.99 8.65 -9.76
CA LEU A 57 -4.20 8.82 -11.20
C LEU A 57 -4.30 10.31 -11.59
N ASP A 58 -4.94 11.14 -10.77
CA ASP A 58 -4.99 12.59 -10.98
C ASP A 58 -3.62 13.26 -10.80
N GLU A 59 -2.82 12.83 -9.82
CA GLU A 59 -1.42 13.26 -9.69
C GLU A 59 -0.61 12.86 -10.93
N LEU A 60 -0.71 11.60 -11.36
CA LEU A 60 -0.01 11.11 -12.54
C LEU A 60 -0.38 11.94 -13.76
N ARG A 61 -1.66 12.26 -13.99
CA ARG A 61 -2.12 13.12 -15.10
C ARG A 61 -1.44 14.49 -15.13
N ARG A 62 -1.14 15.06 -13.96
CA ARG A 62 -0.49 16.38 -13.82
C ARG A 62 1.03 16.33 -13.95
N ARG A 63 1.66 15.15 -13.79
CA ARG A 63 3.12 15.01 -13.94
C ARG A 63 3.57 15.18 -15.39
N ASP A 64 4.79 15.70 -15.54
CA ASP A 64 5.45 15.90 -16.83
C ASP A 64 5.58 14.57 -17.58
N PHE A 65 5.17 14.55 -18.85
CA PHE A 65 5.21 13.34 -19.68
C PHE A 65 6.61 12.72 -19.74
N ASP A 66 7.63 13.56 -19.92
CA ASP A 66 9.00 13.09 -20.11
C ASP A 66 9.59 12.47 -18.84
N ARG A 67 9.14 12.88 -17.66
CA ARG A 67 9.60 12.35 -16.36
C ARG A 67 8.95 11.03 -15.98
N LEU A 68 7.87 10.61 -16.64
CA LEU A 68 7.17 9.37 -16.34
C LEU A 68 7.83 8.18 -17.07
N PRO A 69 7.86 6.98 -16.48
CA PRO A 69 8.42 5.80 -17.13
C PRO A 69 7.56 5.38 -18.35
N PRO A 70 8.19 4.84 -19.42
CA PRO A 70 9.62 4.79 -19.65
C PRO A 70 10.18 6.20 -19.91
N GLU A 71 11.36 6.48 -19.37
CA GLU A 71 11.97 7.80 -19.37
C GLU A 71 13.19 7.82 -20.30
N LEU A 72 13.39 8.91 -21.04
CA LEU A 72 14.56 9.08 -21.89
C LEU A 72 15.60 9.91 -21.12
N LEU A 73 16.63 9.24 -20.62
CA LEU A 73 17.67 9.80 -19.77
C LEU A 73 18.99 9.91 -20.54
N GLU A 74 19.88 10.78 -20.06
CA GLU A 74 21.26 10.84 -20.51
C GLU A 74 22.15 10.18 -19.46
N VAL A 75 23.11 9.38 -19.91
CA VAL A 75 24.12 8.78 -19.03
C VAL A 75 25.12 9.86 -18.64
N ALA A 76 25.27 10.11 -17.35
CA ALA A 76 26.18 11.13 -16.83
C ALA A 76 27.65 10.78 -17.14
N PRO A 77 28.58 11.75 -17.04
CA PRO A 77 30.01 11.54 -17.28
C PRO A 77 30.65 10.43 -16.45
N ASP A 78 30.13 10.20 -15.24
CA ASP A 78 30.54 9.14 -14.31
C ASP A 78 29.88 7.78 -14.59
N GLY A 79 29.08 7.68 -15.66
CA GLY A 79 28.36 6.47 -16.04
C GLY A 79 27.05 6.24 -15.29
N THR A 80 26.62 7.17 -14.43
CA THR A 80 25.38 7.04 -13.67
C THR A 80 24.16 7.46 -14.49
N VAL A 81 23.00 6.94 -14.11
CA VAL A 81 21.69 7.32 -14.67
C VAL A 81 20.75 7.54 -13.50
N SER A 82 20.08 8.69 -13.45
CA SER A 82 19.18 9.07 -12.36
C SER A 82 17.76 9.22 -12.89
N PRO A 83 16.86 8.27 -12.61
CA PRO A 83 15.43 8.42 -12.88
C PRO A 83 14.84 9.68 -12.23
N SER A 84 13.92 10.36 -12.91
CA SER A 84 13.27 11.56 -12.37
C SER A 84 12.31 11.25 -11.22
N GLN A 85 11.78 10.03 -11.15
CA GLN A 85 10.83 9.67 -10.11
C GLN A 85 11.56 9.32 -8.81
N PRO A 86 11.10 9.87 -7.67
CA PRO A 86 11.61 9.46 -6.38
C PRO A 86 11.14 8.03 -6.07
N HIS A 87 11.92 7.32 -5.25
CA HIS A 87 11.55 6.00 -4.71
C HIS A 87 11.28 4.93 -5.78
N VAL A 88 12.27 4.77 -6.66
CA VAL A 88 12.32 3.66 -7.64
C VAL A 88 12.37 2.33 -6.89
N VAL A 89 11.51 1.38 -7.30
CA VAL A 89 11.47 0.03 -6.73
C VAL A 89 12.83 -0.64 -6.97
N PRO A 90 13.54 -1.11 -5.92
CA PRO A 90 14.83 -1.75 -6.06
C PRO A 90 14.81 -2.91 -7.08
N GLY A 91 15.80 -2.95 -7.97
CA GLY A 91 15.93 -3.99 -9.00
C GLY A 91 14.95 -3.87 -10.18
N SER A 92 14.06 -2.87 -10.19
CA SER A 92 13.13 -2.67 -11.31
C SER A 92 13.72 -1.93 -12.51
N LEU A 93 14.82 -1.19 -12.31
CA LEU A 93 15.44 -0.38 -13.35
C LEU A 93 16.08 -1.26 -14.43
N LYS A 94 15.61 -1.08 -15.66
CA LYS A 94 16.19 -1.62 -16.88
C LYS A 94 16.55 -0.46 -17.79
N MET A 95 17.71 -0.54 -18.41
CA MET A 95 18.20 0.49 -19.31
C MET A 95 18.50 -0.13 -20.66
N ARG A 96 18.20 0.62 -21.71
CA ARG A 96 18.57 0.28 -23.08
C ARG A 96 18.95 1.52 -23.84
N THR A 97 19.97 1.41 -24.66
CA THR A 97 20.37 2.45 -25.59
C THR A 97 19.45 2.44 -26.81
N LEU A 98 19.39 3.57 -27.51
CA LEU A 98 18.59 3.67 -28.74
C LEU A 98 19.24 2.94 -29.93
N ASP A 99 20.57 2.78 -29.90
CA ASP A 99 21.37 2.11 -30.92
C ASP A 99 21.61 0.62 -30.62
N GLY A 100 21.10 0.11 -29.48
CA GLY A 100 21.31 -1.27 -29.04
C GLY A 100 22.72 -1.57 -28.53
N GLY A 101 23.61 -0.56 -28.48
CA GLY A 101 24.95 -0.69 -27.93
C GLY A 101 24.98 -0.64 -26.39
N PRO A 102 26.14 -0.86 -25.77
CA PRO A 102 26.29 -0.63 -24.32
C PRO A 102 26.13 0.87 -23.99
N PRO A 103 25.53 1.22 -22.84
CA PRO A 103 25.43 2.62 -22.40
C PRO A 103 26.82 3.22 -22.18
N ARG A 104 27.04 4.42 -22.73
CA ARG A 104 28.29 5.19 -22.62
C ARG A 104 27.96 6.58 -22.06
N PRO A 105 28.91 7.26 -21.40
CA PRO A 105 28.72 8.66 -21.00
C PRO A 105 28.25 9.54 -22.16
N GLY A 106 27.22 10.36 -21.92
CA GLY A 106 26.56 11.21 -22.92
C GLY A 106 25.57 10.47 -23.84
N ALA A 107 25.46 9.14 -23.75
CA ALA A 107 24.48 8.39 -24.52
C ALA A 107 23.07 8.61 -23.96
N ARG A 108 22.08 8.66 -24.85
CA ARG A 108 20.68 8.65 -24.47
C ARG A 108 20.20 7.22 -24.29
N VAL A 109 19.60 6.94 -23.14
CA VAL A 109 19.06 5.63 -22.78
C VAL A 109 17.59 5.75 -22.45
N VAL A 110 16.82 4.72 -22.81
CA VAL A 110 15.49 4.52 -22.26
C VAL A 110 15.63 3.77 -20.95
N ALA A 111 15.19 4.41 -19.87
CA ALA A 111 15.06 3.83 -18.55
C ALA A 111 13.62 3.37 -18.34
N GLU A 112 13.45 2.07 -18.14
CA GLU A 112 12.20 1.44 -17.74
C GLU A 112 12.33 1.06 -16.27
N TYR A 113 11.41 1.52 -15.43
CA TYR A 113 11.44 1.25 -14.01
C TYR A 113 10.04 1.31 -13.41
N ARG A 114 9.93 0.79 -12.18
CA ARG A 114 8.74 0.95 -11.35
C ARG A 114 9.06 1.96 -10.25
N PHE A 115 8.11 2.80 -9.87
CA PHE A 115 8.25 3.70 -8.72
C PHE A 115 7.01 3.64 -7.84
N CYS A 116 7.20 3.85 -6.55
CA CYS A 116 6.10 3.83 -5.57
C CYS A 116 5.39 5.18 -5.52
N LEU A 117 4.08 5.15 -5.35
CA LEU A 117 3.25 6.30 -5.04
C LEU A 117 2.86 6.30 -3.56
N PRO A 118 2.69 7.49 -2.96
CA PRO A 118 2.38 7.60 -1.55
C PRO A 118 0.99 7.04 -1.22
N GLU A 119 0.87 6.60 0.03
CA GLU A 119 -0.40 6.45 0.70
C GLU A 119 -1.01 7.83 0.98
N ARG A 120 -2.30 8.00 0.66
CA ARG A 120 -3.02 9.26 0.85
C ARG A 120 -4.25 9.05 1.72
N GLY A 121 -4.33 9.82 2.79
CA GLY A 121 -5.51 9.86 3.63
C GLY A 121 -5.70 8.60 4.48
N GLU A 122 -4.62 7.99 4.97
CA GLU A 122 -4.76 6.89 5.92
C GLU A 122 -5.21 7.45 7.27
N ALA A 123 -6.46 7.15 7.63
CA ALA A 123 -7.10 7.69 8.82
C ALA A 123 -7.02 6.71 9.99
N HIS A 124 -6.74 7.23 11.17
CA HIS A 124 -6.60 6.49 12.41
C HIS A 124 -7.16 7.26 13.58
N THR A 125 -7.70 6.56 14.57
CA THR A 125 -8.00 7.15 15.87
C THR A 125 -6.81 6.95 16.79
N VAL A 126 -6.25 8.04 17.34
CA VAL A 126 -5.15 7.97 18.30
C VAL A 126 -5.63 7.20 19.53
N PRO A 127 -4.94 6.12 19.96
CA PRO A 127 -5.36 5.33 21.11
C PRO A 127 -5.54 6.18 22.37
N SER A 128 -6.59 5.91 23.15
CA SER A 128 -6.86 6.65 24.38
C SER A 128 -5.88 6.37 25.51
N GLN A 129 -5.16 5.25 25.43
CA GLN A 129 -4.15 4.84 26.41
C GLN A 129 -2.73 4.96 25.82
N PRO A 130 -1.73 5.24 26.67
CA PRO A 130 -0.33 5.19 26.24
C PRO A 130 -0.01 3.78 25.69
N PRO A 131 0.79 3.67 24.62
CA PRO A 131 1.73 4.69 24.12
C PRO A 131 1.19 5.65 23.03
N HIS A 132 -0.13 5.84 22.85
CA HIS A 132 -0.70 6.77 21.84
C HIS A 132 -0.07 6.60 20.43
N ARG A 133 0.21 5.34 20.07
CA ARG A 133 0.93 4.92 18.87
C ARG A 133 -0.05 4.43 17.82
N VAL A 134 0.13 4.88 16.58
CA VAL A 134 -0.69 4.48 15.44
C VAL A 134 0.18 3.76 14.42
N GLU A 135 -0.07 2.48 14.19
CA GLU A 135 0.64 1.70 13.17
C GLU A 135 0.17 2.08 11.77
N LEU A 136 1.12 2.19 10.84
CA LEU A 136 0.85 2.56 9.46
C LEU A 136 0.89 1.33 8.56
N ALA A 137 -0.08 1.21 7.65
CA ALA A 137 -0.22 0.01 6.82
C ALA A 137 0.96 -0.20 5.85
N GLN A 138 1.54 0.86 5.30
CA GLN A 138 2.71 0.81 4.42
C GLN A 138 4.01 1.04 5.20
N ALA A 139 4.15 0.39 6.35
CA ALA A 139 5.38 0.44 7.14
C ALA A 139 6.47 -0.51 6.59
N PRO A 140 7.77 -0.20 6.82
CA PRO A 140 8.30 1.03 7.41
C PRO A 140 8.15 2.25 6.48
N VAL A 141 7.97 3.43 7.08
CA VAL A 141 7.78 4.71 6.37
C VAL A 141 9.13 5.29 5.95
N HIS A 142 9.33 5.56 4.67
CA HIS A 142 10.49 6.28 4.16
C HIS A 142 10.34 7.80 4.28
N GLU A 143 9.15 8.30 3.96
CA GLU A 143 8.90 9.73 3.87
C GLU A 143 7.51 10.05 4.43
N LEU A 144 7.44 11.01 5.35
CA LEU A 144 6.17 11.52 5.87
C LEU A 144 5.83 12.80 5.11
N LEU A 145 4.78 12.76 4.28
CA LEU A 145 4.38 13.88 3.45
C LEU A 145 3.50 14.88 4.22
N GLY A 146 2.69 14.38 5.16
CA GLY A 146 1.87 15.21 6.01
C GLY A 146 1.07 14.40 7.02
N VAL A 147 0.79 15.04 8.17
CA VAL A 147 -0.14 14.50 9.17
C VAL A 147 -1.14 15.59 9.51
N PHE A 148 -2.40 15.21 9.57
CA PHE A 148 -3.52 16.12 9.72
C PHE A 148 -4.44 15.66 10.84
N LEU A 149 -4.91 16.59 11.66
CA LEU A 149 -5.97 16.36 12.61
C LEU A 149 -7.32 16.58 11.91
N ALA A 150 -8.21 15.60 12.02
CA ALA A 150 -9.59 15.77 11.57
C ALA A 150 -10.37 16.61 12.60
N ALA A 151 -10.95 17.71 12.14
CA ALA A 151 -11.79 18.61 12.92
C ALA A 151 -13.08 18.89 12.13
N GLY A 152 -14.11 18.08 12.37
CA GLY A 152 -15.34 18.10 11.56
C GLY A 152 -15.03 17.73 10.10
N GLU A 153 -15.36 18.64 9.18
CA GLU A 153 -15.13 18.48 7.74
C GLU A 153 -13.75 19.00 7.28
N THR A 154 -12.92 19.48 8.21
CA THR A 154 -11.62 20.08 7.89
C THR A 154 -10.44 19.22 8.35
N LEU A 155 -9.34 19.29 7.60
CA LEU A 155 -8.06 18.68 7.95
C LEU A 155 -7.07 19.80 8.30
N GLN A 156 -6.59 19.80 9.54
CA GLN A 156 -5.61 20.78 10.04
C GLN A 156 -4.23 20.14 10.12
N PRO A 157 -3.18 20.69 9.47
CA PRO A 157 -1.83 20.14 9.56
C PRO A 157 -1.33 20.13 11.01
N ILE A 158 -0.71 19.01 11.41
CA ILE A 158 -0.08 18.84 12.72
C ILE A 158 1.29 18.19 12.57
N SER A 159 2.14 18.36 13.58
CA SER A 159 3.39 17.62 13.69
C SER A 159 3.17 16.27 14.35
N ALA A 160 3.83 15.25 13.83
CA ALA A 160 3.92 13.92 14.44
C ALA A 160 5.33 13.38 14.26
N SER A 161 5.74 12.49 15.15
CA SER A 161 7.03 11.80 15.05
C SER A 161 6.81 10.37 14.60
N LEU A 162 7.71 9.84 13.79
CA LEU A 162 7.76 8.41 13.52
C LEU A 162 8.42 7.69 14.71
N SER A 163 7.97 6.47 15.00
CA SER A 163 8.68 5.55 15.90
C SER A 163 10.08 5.23 15.35
N GLU A 164 10.97 4.74 16.22
CA GLU A 164 12.36 4.39 15.83
C GLU A 164 12.41 3.36 14.70
N ASP A 165 11.52 2.37 14.74
CA ASP A 165 11.36 1.37 13.68
C ASP A 165 10.62 1.90 12.44
N ARG A 166 10.18 3.16 12.48
CA ARG A 166 9.44 3.88 11.43
C ARG A 166 8.15 3.19 11.00
N LYS A 167 7.58 2.34 11.87
CA LYS A 167 6.32 1.62 11.57
C LYS A 167 5.08 2.32 12.06
N ALA A 168 5.23 3.36 12.88
CA ALA A 168 4.10 4.01 13.52
C ALA A 168 4.33 5.51 13.70
N LEU A 169 3.22 6.24 13.82
CA LEU A 169 3.20 7.62 14.29
C LEU A 169 3.01 7.65 15.80
N LEU A 170 3.76 8.53 16.45
CA LEU A 170 3.73 8.82 17.87
C LEU A 170 3.06 10.19 18.08
N PHE A 171 2.07 10.22 18.95
CA PHE A 171 1.29 11.42 19.24
C PHE A 171 1.34 11.79 20.73
N PRO A 172 1.26 13.08 21.07
CA PRO A 172 1.08 13.51 22.45
C PRO A 172 -0.28 13.06 23.01
N ALA A 173 -0.35 12.86 24.33
CA ALA A 173 -1.57 12.44 25.02
C ALA A 173 -2.77 13.39 24.81
N SER A 174 -2.52 14.67 24.50
CA SER A 174 -3.57 15.65 24.17
C SER A 174 -4.38 15.30 22.92
N LEU A 175 -3.87 14.43 22.05
CA LEU A 175 -4.57 13.95 20.86
C LEU A 175 -5.29 12.60 21.06
N ALA A 176 -5.26 12.04 22.28
CA ALA A 176 -5.96 10.80 22.61
C ALA A 176 -7.45 10.82 22.19
N GLY A 177 -7.89 9.78 21.49
CA GLY A 177 -9.27 9.65 20.99
C GLY A 177 -9.59 10.54 19.78
N ARG A 178 -8.66 11.36 19.29
CA ARG A 178 -8.84 12.18 18.09
C ARG A 178 -8.52 11.38 16.83
N VAL A 179 -9.16 11.74 15.72
CA VAL A 179 -8.87 11.16 14.42
C VAL A 179 -7.77 11.96 13.73
N VAL A 180 -6.73 11.26 13.31
CA VAL A 180 -5.60 11.79 12.55
C VAL A 180 -5.56 11.11 11.19
N VAL A 181 -5.04 11.82 10.21
CA VAL A 181 -4.92 11.38 8.82
C VAL A 181 -3.46 11.55 8.41
N ALA A 182 -2.87 10.52 7.83
CA ALA A 182 -1.48 10.53 7.40
C ALA A 182 -1.35 10.34 5.89
N ASP A 183 -0.50 11.15 5.29
CA ASP A 183 0.03 11.01 3.94
C ASP A 183 1.51 10.68 4.04
N TYR A 184 1.92 9.58 3.44
CA TYR A 184 3.29 9.09 3.59
C TYR A 184 3.65 8.10 2.49
N LEU A 185 4.94 7.81 2.37
CA LEU A 185 5.48 6.77 1.53
C LEU A 185 6.25 5.77 2.38
N GLY A 186 6.03 4.48 2.17
CA GLY A 186 6.82 3.44 2.82
C GLY A 186 6.97 2.18 1.99
N GLU A 187 7.57 1.15 2.58
CA GLU A 187 7.98 -0.09 1.90
C GLU A 187 6.84 -1.10 1.74
N GLY A 188 5.79 -0.96 2.54
CA GLY A 188 4.70 -1.93 2.58
C GLY A 188 3.87 -1.97 1.28
N PRO A 189 2.89 -2.88 1.22
CA PRO A 189 2.05 -3.05 0.04
C PRO A 189 1.37 -1.74 -0.39
N GLY A 190 1.79 -1.21 -1.55
CA GLY A 190 1.38 0.11 -2.01
C GLY A 190 1.09 0.18 -3.51
N ALA A 191 0.94 1.39 -4.01
CA ALA A 191 0.74 1.69 -5.42
C ALA A 191 2.09 1.77 -6.14
N GLU A 192 2.28 0.93 -7.14
CA GLU A 192 3.43 0.99 -8.04
C GLU A 192 3.00 1.45 -9.43
N VAL A 193 3.86 2.26 -10.06
CA VAL A 193 3.66 2.78 -11.41
C VAL A 193 4.79 2.39 -12.33
N TRP A 194 4.44 1.96 -13.54
CA TRP A 194 5.37 1.75 -14.64
C TRP A 194 4.66 2.04 -15.96
N GLY A 195 5.34 1.89 -17.09
CA GLY A 195 4.69 2.09 -18.37
C GLY A 195 5.43 1.51 -19.54
N SER A 196 4.87 1.77 -20.72
CA SER A 196 5.47 1.44 -22.01
C SER A 196 5.20 2.58 -23.01
N PHE A 197 6.13 2.81 -23.93
CA PHE A 197 5.85 3.65 -25.08
C PHE A 197 4.83 2.97 -26.00
N LEU A 198 4.02 3.76 -26.69
CA LEU A 198 3.08 3.28 -27.70
C LEU A 198 3.40 3.90 -29.06
N SER A 199 3.28 3.10 -30.12
CA SER A 199 3.30 3.59 -31.50
C SER A 199 2.07 4.47 -31.79
N GLU A 200 2.05 5.13 -32.95
CA GLU A 200 0.90 5.92 -33.42
C GLU A 200 -0.39 5.09 -33.52
N ASN A 201 -0.26 3.78 -33.76
CA ASN A 201 -1.38 2.82 -33.76
C ASN A 201 -1.72 2.28 -32.36
N LEU A 202 -1.22 2.93 -31.30
CA LEU A 202 -1.42 2.58 -29.89
C LEU A 202 -0.97 1.17 -29.50
N ARG A 203 0.02 0.62 -30.21
CA ARG A 203 0.65 -0.67 -29.87
C ARG A 203 1.93 -0.46 -29.06
N PRO A 204 2.21 -1.27 -28.02
CA PRO A 204 3.48 -1.22 -27.30
C PRO A 204 4.67 -1.23 -28.25
N THR A 205 5.66 -0.40 -27.95
CA THR A 205 6.89 -0.31 -28.72
C THR A 205 8.05 0.03 -27.80
N ASP A 206 9.24 -0.41 -28.21
CA ASP A 206 10.48 -0.03 -27.55
C ASP A 206 10.95 1.35 -28.02
N GLN A 207 10.45 1.90 -29.12
CA GLN A 207 10.92 3.22 -29.55
C GLN A 207 10.30 4.35 -28.71
N PRO A 208 11.05 5.40 -28.32
CA PRO A 208 10.46 6.57 -27.69
C PRO A 208 9.46 7.25 -28.62
N THR A 209 8.26 7.50 -28.12
CA THR A 209 7.19 8.18 -28.87
C THR A 209 6.52 9.26 -28.04
N ALA A 210 5.56 9.97 -28.64
CA ALA A 210 4.71 10.92 -27.94
C ALA A 210 3.60 10.25 -27.10
N PHE A 211 3.52 8.92 -27.08
CA PHE A 211 2.46 8.17 -26.40
C PHE A 211 3.05 7.22 -25.36
N LYS A 212 2.49 7.23 -24.15
CA LYS A 212 2.82 6.25 -23.09
C LYS A 212 1.54 5.63 -22.55
N LEU A 213 1.58 4.34 -22.30
CA LEU A 213 0.62 3.67 -21.43
C LEU A 213 1.24 3.52 -20.06
N LEU A 214 0.65 4.15 -19.06
CA LEU A 214 1.05 3.96 -17.67
C LEU A 214 0.14 2.93 -17.01
N HIS A 215 0.74 2.06 -16.23
CA HIS A 215 0.10 1.05 -15.41
C HIS A 215 0.27 1.45 -13.95
N LEU A 216 -0.84 1.46 -13.22
CA LEU A 216 -0.88 1.67 -11.76
C LEU A 216 -1.43 0.38 -11.15
N GLN A 217 -0.66 -0.27 -10.28
CA GLN A 217 -1.07 -1.50 -9.59
C GLN A 217 -0.92 -1.37 -8.09
N TRP A 218 -1.89 -1.89 -7.36
CA TRP A 218 -1.80 -2.05 -5.92
C TRP A 218 -1.36 -3.46 -5.53
N ASN A 219 -0.24 -3.58 -4.83
CA ASN A 219 0.34 -4.88 -4.45
C ASN A 219 -0.04 -5.25 -3.01
N GLY A 220 -1.32 -5.55 -2.75
CA GLY A 220 -1.88 -5.74 -1.39
C GLY A 220 -2.28 -7.16 -0.97
N GLY A 221 -1.97 -8.19 -1.77
CA GLY A 221 -2.24 -9.60 -1.41
C GLY A 221 -3.62 -10.17 -1.80
N GLU A 222 -4.51 -9.36 -2.37
CA GLU A 222 -5.84 -9.70 -2.92
C GLU A 222 -5.99 -8.99 -4.28
N PRO A 223 -6.97 -9.32 -5.17
CA PRO A 223 -6.90 -8.94 -6.59
C PRO A 223 -6.62 -7.45 -6.76
N GLY A 224 -5.37 -7.14 -7.11
CA GLY A 224 -4.85 -5.78 -7.12
C GLY A 224 -5.66 -4.94 -8.09
N ALA A 225 -6.01 -3.72 -7.68
CA ALA A 225 -6.56 -2.75 -8.61
C ALA A 225 -5.46 -2.42 -9.64
N HIS A 226 -5.73 -2.75 -10.91
CA HIS A 226 -4.88 -2.34 -12.03
C HIS A 226 -5.62 -1.30 -12.85
N LEU A 227 -5.03 -0.11 -12.94
CA LEU A 227 -5.54 0.98 -13.77
C LEU A 227 -4.53 1.32 -14.84
N THR A 228 -5.04 1.75 -16.00
CA THR A 228 -4.23 2.23 -17.11
C THR A 228 -4.50 3.69 -17.41
N LEU A 229 -3.46 4.44 -17.77
CA LEU A 229 -3.54 5.84 -18.16
C LEU A 229 -2.77 6.03 -19.46
N LEU A 230 -3.49 6.38 -20.54
CA LEU A 230 -2.88 6.85 -21.77
C LEU A 230 -2.40 8.29 -21.58
N ARG A 231 -1.12 8.52 -21.86
CA ARG A 231 -0.49 9.84 -21.85
C ARG A 231 -0.04 10.21 -23.24
N VAL A 232 -0.32 11.46 -23.62
CA VAL A 232 0.16 12.08 -24.85
C VAL A 232 1.06 13.24 -24.44
N ARG A 233 2.21 13.39 -25.10
CA ARG A 233 3.07 14.57 -24.93
C ARG A 233 2.25 15.82 -25.33
N PRO A 234 2.14 16.84 -24.46
CA PRO A 234 1.36 18.04 -24.74
C PRO A 234 1.93 18.85 -25.92
#